data_AF-A0A353VBT0-F1
#
_entry.id   AF-A0A353VBT0-F1
#
_cell.length_a   1.000
_cell.length_b   1.000
_cell.length_c   1.000
_cell.angle_alpha   90.00
_cell.angle_beta   90.00
_cell.angle_gamma   90.00
#
_symmetry.space_group_name_H-M   'P 1'
#
loop_
_entity.id
_entity.type
_entity.pdbx_description
1 polymer ?
#
loop_
_entity_poly.entity_id
_entity_poly.type
_entity_poly.pdbx_seq_one_letter_code
_entity_poly.pdbx_strand_id
1 'polypeptide(L)'
;MFSREYLDRLGAETGFGPDTLEKVLRLERLLTRIRHHPFLGEQLVLKGGTALNLFFGGPVPRLSVDLDLNYVHAIAREEMLRDKPEVERALRLLVEGDRYRLQWGRDEHAGRKIYLWYWSGLGSDNHIELDVNFLHRVPLVPAVERDGWTPDPDLPCRAVLAGTEEILAGKVLALLD
;
A
#
# COMPACT_ATOMS: atom_id res chain seq x y z
N MET A 1 6.00 -16.62 -2.37
CA MET A 1 7.32 -16.09 -2.74
C MET A 1 7.39 -16.15 -4.25
N PHE A 2 7.76 -15.06 -4.90
CA PHE A 2 7.82 -14.99 -6.37
C PHE A 2 9.18 -15.54 -6.82
N SER A 3 9.22 -16.41 -7.84
CA SER A 3 10.49 -16.96 -8.36
C SER A 3 11.12 -15.99 -9.35
N ARG A 4 12.45 -16.06 -9.53
CA ARG A 4 13.16 -15.32 -10.57
C ARG A 4 12.55 -15.54 -11.95
N GLU A 5 12.34 -16.79 -12.33
CA GLU A 5 11.74 -17.16 -13.63
C GLU A 5 10.37 -16.50 -13.84
N TYR A 6 9.53 -16.50 -12.81
CA TYR A 6 8.21 -15.85 -12.88
C TYR A 6 8.34 -14.33 -13.02
N LEU A 7 9.25 -13.68 -12.29
CA LEU A 7 9.48 -12.24 -12.38
C LEU A 7 10.10 -11.82 -13.73
N ASP A 8 11.02 -12.64 -14.27
CA ASP A 8 11.64 -12.40 -15.58
C ASP A 8 10.61 -12.53 -16.71
N ARG A 9 9.69 -13.50 -16.61
CA ARG A 9 8.55 -13.64 -17.54
C ARG A 9 7.67 -12.40 -17.53
N LEU A 10 7.24 -11.94 -16.35
CA LEU A 10 6.44 -10.73 -16.22
C LEU A 10 7.21 -9.50 -16.77
N GLY A 11 8.51 -9.42 -16.52
CA GLY A 11 9.37 -8.38 -17.07
C GLY A 11 9.39 -8.34 -18.60
N ALA A 12 9.41 -9.51 -19.25
CA ALA A 12 9.32 -9.62 -20.70
C ALA A 12 7.95 -9.19 -21.25
N GLU A 13 6.87 -9.46 -20.52
CA GLU A 13 5.49 -9.13 -20.91
C GLU A 13 5.17 -7.63 -20.70
N THR A 14 5.64 -7.04 -19.60
CA THR A 14 5.29 -5.66 -19.23
C THR A 14 6.37 -4.62 -19.54
N GLY A 15 7.61 -5.05 -19.79
CA GLY A 15 8.77 -4.16 -20.00
C GLY A 15 9.32 -3.52 -18.72
N PHE A 16 8.89 -3.97 -17.52
CA PHE A 16 9.37 -3.45 -16.24
C PHE A 16 10.45 -4.36 -15.63
N GLY A 17 11.29 -3.78 -14.76
CA GLY A 17 12.35 -4.52 -14.08
C GLY A 17 11.81 -5.56 -13.09
N PRO A 18 12.39 -6.78 -13.02
CA PRO A 18 11.95 -7.85 -12.10
C PRO A 18 11.85 -7.42 -10.62
N ASP A 19 12.77 -6.57 -10.14
CA ASP A 19 12.77 -6.03 -8.77
C ASP A 19 11.49 -5.22 -8.49
N THR A 20 11.16 -4.33 -9.42
CA THR A 20 10.00 -3.44 -9.32
C THR A 20 8.70 -4.23 -9.40
N LEU A 21 8.65 -5.23 -10.27
CA LEU A 21 7.49 -6.13 -10.40
C LEU A 21 7.26 -6.94 -9.12
N GLU A 22 8.32 -7.45 -8.49
CA GLU A 22 8.18 -8.15 -7.22
C GLU A 22 7.58 -7.23 -6.15
N LYS A 23 8.04 -5.98 -6.08
CA LYS A 23 7.48 -4.99 -5.14
C LYS A 23 6.00 -4.75 -5.40
N VAL A 24 5.60 -4.51 -6.66
CA VAL A 24 4.19 -4.29 -7.02
C VAL A 24 3.32 -5.49 -6.62
N LEU A 25 3.68 -6.71 -7.01
CA LEU A 25 2.92 -7.92 -6.63
C LEU A 25 2.79 -8.09 -5.10
N ARG A 26 3.81 -7.67 -4.35
CA ARG A 26 3.77 -7.68 -2.88
C ARG A 26 2.84 -6.60 -2.33
N LEU A 27 2.80 -5.41 -2.94
CA LEU A 27 1.82 -4.37 -2.59
C LEU A 27 0.40 -4.85 -2.84
N GLU A 28 0.13 -5.47 -3.99
CA GLU A 28 -1.18 -6.00 -4.37
C GLU A 28 -1.66 -7.06 -3.37
N ARG A 29 -0.76 -7.97 -2.97
CA ARG A 29 -1.03 -8.95 -1.92
C ARG A 29 -1.36 -8.28 -0.58
N LEU A 30 -0.59 -7.27 -0.16
CA LEU A 30 -0.86 -6.56 1.09
C LEU A 30 -2.20 -5.82 1.05
N LEU A 31 -2.50 -5.10 -0.03
CA LEU A 31 -3.78 -4.40 -0.22
C LEU A 31 -4.95 -5.38 -0.16
N THR A 32 -4.83 -6.53 -0.84
CA THR A 32 -5.84 -7.60 -0.79
C THR A 32 -6.05 -8.10 0.63
N ARG A 33 -4.97 -8.36 1.38
CA ARG A 33 -5.07 -8.84 2.76
C ARG A 33 -5.62 -7.80 3.73
N ILE A 34 -5.23 -6.53 3.59
CA ILE A 34 -5.75 -5.43 4.39
C ILE A 34 -7.25 -5.30 4.16
N ARG A 35 -7.69 -5.27 2.89
CA ARG A 35 -9.10 -5.17 2.52
C ARG A 35 -9.96 -6.30 3.10
N HIS A 36 -9.44 -7.53 3.11
CA HIS A 36 -10.16 -8.69 3.66
C HIS A 36 -10.03 -8.85 5.18
N HIS A 37 -9.17 -8.07 5.83
CA HIS A 37 -9.00 -8.15 7.27
C HIS A 37 -10.18 -7.45 7.97
N PRO A 38 -10.92 -8.13 8.87
CA PRO A 38 -12.14 -7.58 9.47
C PRO A 38 -11.96 -6.21 10.14
N PHE A 39 -10.83 -6.02 10.81
CA PHE A 39 -10.49 -4.74 11.45
C PHE A 39 -9.81 -3.73 10.51
N LEU A 40 -8.79 -4.11 9.74
CA LEU A 40 -8.03 -3.14 8.93
C LEU A 40 -8.81 -2.65 7.69
N GLY A 41 -9.63 -3.51 7.08
CA GLY A 41 -10.38 -3.20 5.86
C GLY A 41 -11.41 -2.10 6.04
N GLU A 42 -11.92 -1.90 7.26
CA GLU A 42 -12.87 -0.83 7.60
C GLU A 42 -12.19 0.48 7.98
N GLN A 43 -10.87 0.46 8.22
CA GLN A 43 -10.16 1.60 8.81
C GLN A 43 -9.15 2.24 7.87
N LEU A 44 -8.64 1.51 6.87
CA LEU A 44 -7.52 1.97 6.04
C LEU A 44 -7.94 2.13 4.59
N VAL A 45 -7.59 3.27 4.00
CA VAL A 45 -7.80 3.56 2.58
C VAL A 45 -6.50 3.95 1.90
N LEU A 46 -6.28 3.46 0.68
CA LEU A 46 -5.09 3.74 -0.10
C LEU A 46 -5.13 5.14 -0.70
N LYS A 47 -4.05 5.90 -0.53
CA LYS A 47 -3.85 7.22 -1.12
C LYS A 47 -2.49 7.28 -1.85
N GLY A 48 -2.09 8.49 -2.22
CA GLY A 48 -0.72 8.77 -2.64
C GLY A 48 -0.37 8.31 -4.06
N GLY A 49 0.91 8.05 -4.28
CA GLY A 49 1.46 7.74 -5.61
C GLY A 49 0.93 6.43 -6.18
N THR A 50 0.88 5.40 -5.35
CA THR A 50 0.46 4.06 -5.76
C THR A 50 -1.02 3.98 -6.11
N ALA A 51 -1.88 4.71 -5.38
CA ALA A 51 -3.29 4.84 -5.76
C ALA A 51 -3.42 5.38 -7.20
N LEU A 52 -2.77 6.51 -7.50
CA LEU A 52 -2.81 7.11 -8.84
C LEU A 52 -2.17 6.20 -9.90
N ASN A 53 -1.01 5.63 -9.58
CA ASN A 53 -0.17 4.88 -10.51
C ASN A 53 -0.79 3.57 -10.96
N LEU A 54 -1.39 2.80 -10.04
CA LEU A 54 -1.94 1.49 -10.35
C LEU A 54 -3.44 1.53 -10.68
N PHE A 55 -4.22 2.48 -10.13
CA PHE A 55 -5.68 2.43 -10.26
C PHE A 55 -6.27 3.47 -11.23
N PHE A 56 -5.51 4.49 -11.64
CA PHE A 56 -6.01 5.57 -12.49
C PHE A 56 -5.27 5.75 -13.82
N GLY A 57 -4.26 4.92 -14.13
CA GLY A 57 -3.57 4.98 -15.41
C GLY A 57 -2.87 3.68 -15.80
N GLY A 58 -2.87 3.38 -17.09
CA GLY A 58 -1.95 2.43 -17.72
C GLY A 58 -1.60 2.91 -19.14
N PRO A 59 -0.43 2.59 -19.72
CA PRO A 59 0.83 2.25 -19.06
C PRO A 59 1.53 3.54 -18.57
N VAL A 60 1.89 3.55 -17.29
CA VAL A 60 2.66 4.61 -16.64
C VAL A 60 4.15 4.41 -16.93
N PRO A 61 4.94 5.47 -17.18
CA PRO A 61 6.37 5.34 -17.52
C PRO A 61 7.21 4.74 -16.39
N ARG A 62 6.66 4.67 -15.18
CA ARG A 62 7.27 4.08 -13.99
C ARG A 62 6.20 3.48 -13.09
N LEU A 63 6.58 2.49 -12.29
CA LEU A 63 5.75 1.92 -11.24
C LEU A 63 6.05 2.58 -9.89
N SER A 64 5.01 2.73 -9.08
CA SER A 64 5.10 3.18 -7.69
C SER A 64 5.19 1.95 -6.78
N VAL A 65 6.06 2.01 -5.76
CA VAL A 65 6.44 0.83 -4.95
C VAL A 65 6.28 1.02 -3.44
N ASP A 66 5.60 2.09 -3.03
CA ASP A 66 5.30 2.40 -1.62
C ASP A 66 3.79 2.40 -1.38
N LEU A 67 3.33 2.00 -0.20
CA LEU A 67 1.93 2.09 0.19
C LEU A 67 1.72 3.26 1.14
N ASP A 68 0.91 4.24 0.72
CA ASP A 68 0.46 5.33 1.56
C ASP A 68 -1.00 5.09 1.95
N LEU A 69 -1.30 4.88 3.23
CA LEU A 69 -2.66 4.68 3.74
C LEU A 69 -3.10 5.85 4.61
N ASN A 70 -4.39 6.19 4.58
CA ASN A 70 -5.03 7.00 5.61
C ASN A 70 -5.84 6.08 6.53
N TYR A 71 -5.76 6.32 7.83
CA TYR A 71 -6.74 5.84 8.80
C TYR A 71 -7.98 6.74 8.76
N VAL A 72 -9.17 6.15 8.61
CA VAL A 72 -10.44 6.87 8.37
C VAL A 72 -11.61 6.40 9.26
N HIS A 73 -11.33 5.74 10.38
CA HIS A 73 -12.37 5.17 11.25
C HIS A 73 -12.92 6.19 12.25
N ALA A 74 -12.16 6.52 13.29
CA ALA A 74 -12.61 7.46 14.31
C ALA A 74 -12.25 8.90 13.98
N ILE A 75 -13.21 9.81 14.11
CA ILE A 75 -13.00 11.25 13.90
C ILE A 75 -12.32 11.86 15.14
N ALA A 76 -12.79 11.47 16.33
CA ALA A 76 -12.30 11.95 17.61
C ALA A 76 -10.84 11.49 17.84
N ARG A 77 -10.01 12.41 18.32
CA ARG A 77 -8.58 12.14 18.52
C ARG A 77 -8.36 11.05 19.57
N GLU A 78 -9.13 11.07 20.65
CA GLU A 78 -9.03 10.15 21.78
C GLU A 78 -9.41 8.71 21.37
N GLU A 79 -10.29 8.56 20.39
CA GLU A 79 -10.63 7.26 19.79
C GLU A 79 -9.53 6.82 18.84
N MET A 80 -9.07 7.68 17.93
CA MET A 80 -7.96 7.34 17.04
C MET A 80 -6.70 6.93 17.82
N LEU A 81 -6.39 7.59 18.95
CA LEU A 81 -5.25 7.23 19.79
C LEU A 81 -5.40 5.85 20.45
N ARG A 82 -6.64 5.38 20.66
CA ARG A 82 -6.92 4.02 21.10
C ARG A 82 -6.81 3.01 19.96
N ASP A 83 -7.21 3.41 18.76
CA ASP A 83 -7.16 2.54 17.57
C ASP A 83 -5.75 2.39 17.01
N LYS A 84 -4.90 3.44 17.06
CA LYS A 84 -3.52 3.41 16.54
C LYS A 84 -2.74 2.17 16.99
N PRO A 85 -2.61 1.82 18.29
CA PRO A 85 -1.90 0.61 18.70
C PRO A 85 -2.56 -0.68 18.20
N GLU A 86 -3.89 -0.71 18.06
CA GLU A 86 -4.61 -1.87 17.53
C GLU A 86 -4.36 -2.04 16.01
N VAL A 87 -4.33 -0.93 15.26
CA VAL A 87 -3.96 -0.92 13.84
C VAL A 87 -2.53 -1.40 13.66
N GLU A 88 -1.59 -0.90 14.47
CA GLU A 88 -0.19 -1.35 14.45
C GLU A 88 -0.04 -2.84 14.79
N ARG A 89 -0.78 -3.32 15.78
CA ARG A 89 -0.80 -4.74 16.19
C ARG A 89 -1.36 -5.62 15.07
N ALA A 90 -2.49 -5.24 14.49
CA ALA A 90 -3.11 -5.98 13.39
C ALA A 90 -2.23 -5.99 12.14
N LEU A 91 -1.61 -4.86 11.78
CA LEU A 91 -0.64 -4.79 10.68
C LEU A 91 0.56 -5.70 10.92
N ARG A 92 1.14 -5.69 12.13
CA ARG A 92 2.25 -6.58 12.48
C ARG A 92 1.89 -8.05 12.27
N LEU A 93 0.77 -8.50 12.85
CA LEU A 93 0.32 -9.88 12.73
C LEU A 93 0.04 -10.27 11.27
N LEU A 94 -0.57 -9.36 10.51
CA LEU A 94 -0.82 -9.56 9.08
C LEU A 94 0.51 -9.78 8.35
N VAL A 95 1.47 -8.86 8.43
CA VAL A 95 2.70 -8.94 7.64
C VAL A 95 3.65 -10.06 8.09
N GLU A 96 3.70 -10.37 9.39
CA GLU A 96 4.45 -11.53 9.90
C GLU A 96 3.89 -12.84 9.35
N GLY A 97 2.55 -12.94 9.20
CA GLY A 97 1.89 -14.07 8.54
C GLY A 97 2.28 -14.24 7.07
N ASP A 98 2.71 -13.16 6.40
CA ASP A 98 3.29 -13.19 5.05
C ASP A 98 4.82 -13.35 5.02
N ARG A 99 5.42 -13.62 6.19
CA ARG A 99 6.87 -13.81 6.37
C ARG A 99 7.71 -12.57 6.09
N TYR A 100 7.13 -11.38 6.24
CA TYR A 100 7.91 -10.15 6.30
C TYR A 100 8.61 -10.04 7.66
N ARG A 101 9.87 -9.60 7.67
CA ARG A 101 10.50 -9.06 8.87
C ARG A 101 10.14 -7.57 8.95
N LEU A 102 9.25 -7.24 9.88
CA LEU A 102 8.81 -5.86 10.09
C LEU A 102 9.90 -5.06 10.82
N GLN A 103 10.14 -3.84 10.34
CA GLN A 103 10.91 -2.81 11.03
C GLN A 103 10.09 -1.52 11.08
N TRP A 104 9.84 -1.01 12.29
CA TRP A 104 9.19 0.28 12.48
C TRP A 104 10.16 1.43 12.16
N GLY A 105 9.65 2.46 11.49
CA GLY A 105 10.29 3.77 11.43
C GLY A 105 10.21 4.49 12.79
N ARG A 106 10.60 5.77 12.79
CA ARG A 106 10.39 6.62 13.98
C ARG A 106 8.90 6.70 14.27
N ASP A 107 8.55 6.68 15.56
CA ASP A 107 7.17 6.95 15.97
C ASP A 107 6.93 8.45 15.86
N GLU A 108 6.16 8.83 14.86
CA GLU A 108 5.77 10.22 14.63
C GLU A 108 4.32 10.43 15.08
N HIS A 109 4.02 11.65 15.54
CA HIS A 109 2.67 11.95 16.04
C HIS A 109 1.60 11.78 14.94
N ALA A 110 1.97 12.05 13.69
CA ALA A 110 1.07 12.15 12.55
C ALA A 110 0.93 10.85 11.74
N GLY A 111 1.93 9.98 11.80
CA GLY A 111 2.05 8.85 10.89
C GLY A 111 2.91 7.72 11.43
N ARG A 112 2.90 6.60 10.70
CA ARG A 112 3.62 5.39 11.09
C ARG A 112 4.23 4.75 9.86
N LYS A 113 5.52 5.03 9.65
CA LYS A 113 6.32 4.40 8.61
C LYS A 113 6.75 2.99 9.02
N ILE A 114 6.65 2.04 8.11
CA ILE A 114 6.92 0.62 8.29
C ILE A 114 7.74 0.11 7.10
N TYR A 115 8.86 -0.54 7.37
CA TYR A 115 9.67 -1.23 6.38
C TYR A 115 9.43 -2.73 6.50
N LEU A 116 8.98 -3.36 5.41
CA LEU A 116 8.64 -4.78 5.37
C LEU A 116 9.70 -5.53 4.59
N TRP A 117 10.68 -6.09 5.32
CA TRP A 117 11.80 -6.80 4.72
C TRP A 117 11.42 -8.22 4.31
N TYR A 118 11.94 -8.68 3.17
CA TYR A 118 11.75 -10.01 2.64
C TYR A 118 12.97 -10.48 1.84
N TRP A 119 13.11 -11.80 1.72
CA TRP A 119 14.04 -12.40 0.76
C TRP A 119 13.42 -12.39 -0.63
N SER A 120 14.05 -11.68 -1.56
CA SER A 120 13.58 -11.52 -2.94
C SER A 120 13.74 -12.81 -3.73
N GLY A 121 12.83 -13.03 -4.70
CA GLY A 121 12.98 -14.07 -5.72
C GLY A 121 14.28 -13.96 -6.52
N LEU A 122 14.90 -12.78 -6.51
CA LEU A 122 16.16 -12.48 -7.19
C LEU A 122 17.40 -12.87 -6.39
N GLY A 123 17.25 -13.31 -5.14
CA GLY A 123 18.36 -13.83 -4.31
C GLY A 123 19.05 -12.80 -3.41
N SER A 124 18.35 -11.73 -3.02
CA SER A 124 18.84 -10.71 -2.11
C SER A 124 17.77 -10.28 -1.10
N ASP A 125 18.19 -9.69 0.02
CA ASP A 125 17.26 -8.98 0.90
C ASP A 125 16.70 -7.74 0.18
N ASN A 126 15.42 -7.46 0.41
CA ASN A 126 14.73 -6.31 -0.13
C ASN A 126 13.59 -5.89 0.82
N HIS A 127 12.94 -4.76 0.54
CA HIS A 127 11.79 -4.31 1.31
C HIS A 127 10.78 -3.55 0.45
N ILE A 128 9.58 -3.43 0.98
CA ILE A 128 8.56 -2.45 0.55
C ILE A 128 8.25 -1.54 1.72
N GLU A 129 7.82 -0.32 1.42
CA GLU A 129 7.44 0.67 2.42
C GLU A 129 5.92 0.74 2.55
N LEU A 130 5.47 0.88 3.79
CA LEU A 130 4.08 1.14 4.15
C LEU A 130 4.06 2.31 5.14
N ASP A 131 3.29 3.36 4.83
CA ASP A 131 3.02 4.47 5.73
C ASP A 131 1.52 4.55 6.03
N VAL A 132 1.19 4.83 7.29
CA VAL A 132 -0.18 5.03 7.76
C VAL A 132 -0.29 6.41 8.38
N ASN A 133 -1.10 7.26 7.77
CA ASN A 133 -1.41 8.60 8.27
C ASN A 133 -2.66 8.56 9.17
N PHE A 134 -2.54 9.08 10.39
CA PHE A 134 -3.62 9.12 11.39
C PHE A 134 -4.24 10.53 11.56
N LEU A 135 -3.80 11.50 10.75
CA LEU A 135 -4.33 12.87 10.77
C LEU A 135 -5.53 13.03 9.85
N HIS A 136 -5.51 12.44 8.67
CA HIS A 136 -6.53 12.63 7.62
C HIS A 136 -7.73 11.69 7.80
N ARG A 137 -8.39 11.80 8.96
CA ARG A 137 -9.41 10.84 9.45
C ARG A 137 -10.78 10.98 8.80
N VAL A 138 -11.06 12.13 8.22
CA VAL A 138 -12.33 12.42 7.55
C VAL A 138 -12.02 12.60 6.07
N PRO A 139 -12.39 11.62 5.22
CA PRO A 139 -12.40 11.84 3.77
C PRO A 139 -13.32 13.03 3.44
N LEU A 140 -12.81 13.97 2.65
CA LEU A 140 -13.56 15.02 1.98
C LEU A 140 -14.58 14.45 0.98
N VAL A 141 -14.24 13.33 0.35
CA VAL A 141 -15.08 12.58 -0.58
C VAL A 141 -15.11 11.10 -0.20
N PRO A 142 -16.22 10.38 -0.43
CA PRO A 142 -16.31 8.97 -0.07
C PRO A 142 -15.17 8.14 -0.67
N ALA A 143 -14.65 7.20 0.12
CA ALA A 143 -13.70 6.21 -0.36
C ALA A 143 -14.31 5.36 -1.48
N VAL A 144 -13.50 4.97 -2.45
CA VAL A 144 -13.94 4.23 -3.63
C VAL A 144 -13.19 2.92 -3.75
N GLU A 145 -13.92 1.83 -3.97
CA GLU A 145 -13.29 0.56 -4.33
C GLU A 145 -13.04 0.52 -5.83
N ARG A 146 -11.84 0.10 -6.23
CA ARG A 146 -11.42 0.13 -7.64
C ARG A 146 -10.49 -1.03 -7.97
N ASP A 147 -10.63 -1.54 -9.19
CA ASP A 147 -9.69 -2.49 -9.78
C ASP A 147 -8.47 -1.73 -10.30
N GLY A 148 -7.28 -2.29 -10.06
CA GLY A 148 -6.00 -1.73 -10.47
C GLY A 148 -5.36 -2.52 -11.62
N TRP A 149 -4.41 -1.87 -12.28
CA TRP A 149 -3.46 -2.57 -13.14
C TRP A 149 -2.62 -3.52 -12.29
N THR A 150 -2.38 -4.72 -12.82
CA THR A 150 -1.48 -5.72 -12.25
C THR A 150 -0.57 -6.26 -13.34
N PRO A 151 0.70 -6.58 -13.02
CA PRO A 151 1.55 -7.27 -13.97
C PRO A 151 1.14 -8.74 -14.16
N ASP A 152 0.43 -9.37 -13.23
CA ASP A 152 -0.04 -10.74 -13.36
C ASP A 152 -1.58 -10.78 -13.51
N PRO A 153 -2.10 -11.03 -14.72
CA PRO A 153 -3.55 -11.09 -14.96
C PRO A 153 -4.29 -12.14 -14.12
N ASP A 154 -3.60 -13.17 -13.63
CA ASP A 154 -4.18 -14.21 -12.78
C ASP A 154 -4.31 -13.76 -11.31
N LEU A 155 -3.72 -12.61 -10.95
CA LEU A 155 -3.73 -12.01 -9.62
C LEU A 155 -4.35 -10.59 -9.68
N PRO A 156 -5.67 -10.47 -9.90
CA PRO A 156 -6.31 -9.17 -10.04
C PRO A 156 -6.12 -8.31 -8.77
N CYS A 157 -5.67 -7.07 -8.96
CA CYS A 157 -5.50 -6.11 -7.89
C CYS A 157 -6.79 -5.30 -7.67
N ARG A 158 -7.27 -5.25 -6.43
CA ARG A 158 -8.42 -4.44 -6.02
C ARG A 158 -8.20 -3.85 -4.64
N ALA A 159 -8.48 -2.57 -4.48
CA ALA A 159 -8.27 -1.86 -3.22
C ALA A 159 -9.36 -0.81 -2.96
N VAL A 160 -9.52 -0.44 -1.68
CA VAL A 160 -10.30 0.72 -1.26
C VAL A 160 -9.38 1.93 -1.25
N LEU A 161 -9.72 2.95 -2.02
CA LEU A 161 -8.93 4.15 -2.24
C LEU A 161 -9.58 5.34 -1.53
N ALA A 162 -8.78 6.32 -1.11
CA ALA A 162 -9.28 7.67 -0.88
C ALA A 162 -9.99 8.18 -2.15
N GLY A 163 -10.95 9.09 -2.00
CA GLY A 163 -11.71 9.57 -3.15
C GLY A 163 -10.80 10.23 -4.20
N THR A 164 -11.21 10.18 -5.46
CA THR A 164 -10.36 10.55 -6.60
C THR A 164 -9.87 12.00 -6.49
N GLU A 165 -10.75 12.91 -6.09
CA GLU A 165 -10.49 14.33 -5.89
C GLU A 165 -9.44 14.57 -4.81
N GLU A 166 -9.47 13.80 -3.72
CA GLU A 166 -8.46 13.86 -2.65
C GLU A 166 -7.10 13.36 -3.12
N ILE A 167 -7.06 12.25 -3.87
CA ILE A 167 -5.79 11.72 -4.40
C ILE A 167 -5.14 12.74 -5.32
N LEU A 168 -5.92 13.37 -6.20
CA LEU A 168 -5.44 14.41 -7.11
C LEU A 168 -5.00 15.67 -6.34
N ALA A 169 -5.82 16.15 -5.39
CA ALA A 169 -5.48 17.30 -4.56
C ALA A 169 -4.18 17.09 -3.78
N GLY A 170 -3.98 15.90 -3.20
CA GLY A 170 -2.75 15.54 -2.51
C GLY A 170 -1.51 15.58 -3.42
N LYS A 171 -1.65 15.24 -4.71
CA LYS A 171 -0.56 15.37 -5.69
C LYS A 171 -0.30 16.80 -6.12
N VAL A 172 -1.33 17.62 -6.25
CA VAL A 172 -1.16 19.06 -6.54
C VAL A 172 -0.45 19.75 -5.37
N LEU A 173 -0.84 19.46 -4.13
CA LEU A 173 -0.16 20.01 -2.95
C LEU A 173 1.32 19.62 -2.92
N ALA A 174 1.63 18.33 -3.10
CA ALA A 174 3.02 17.85 -3.13
C ALA A 174 3.86 18.38 -4.30
N LEU A 175 3.24 18.94 -5.35
CA LEU A 175 3.95 19.62 -6.45
C LEU A 175 4.27 21.08 -6.10
N LEU A 176 3.50 21.70 -5.21
CA LEU A 176 3.64 23.10 -4.81
C LEU A 176 4.59 23.29 -3.61
N ASP A 177 4.84 22.22 -2.85
CA ASP A 177 5.82 22.15 -1.75
C ASP A 177 7.25 21.96 -2.27
#